data_AF-A0A4X1T4W1-F1
#
_entry.id   AF-A0A4X1T4W1-F1
#
_cell.length_a   1.000
_cell.length_b   1.000
_cell.length_c   1.000
_cell.angle_alpha   90.00
_cell.angle_beta   90.00
_cell.angle_gamma   90.00
#
_symmetry.space_group_name_H-M   'P 1'
#
loop_
_entity.id
_entity.type
_entity.pdbx_description
1 polymer ?
#
loop_
_entity_poly.entity_id
_entity_poly.type
_entity_poly.pdbx_seq_one_letter_code
_entity_poly.pdbx_strand_id
1 'polypeptide(L)'
;MASAAIAASPCAPRFLRAALLLLLLVAAGRRTAGAPVGGELRCQCLQTVQGIHLKNIQNLKVTSPGPHCDQTEVIATLKNGQEVCLNPAAPMVKKIIEKMLNKSSAN
;
A
#
# COMPACT_ATOMS: atom_id res chain seq x y z
N MET A 1 -0.56 -45.28 -44.21
CA MET A 1 0.04 -45.23 -42.86
C MET A 1 -0.68 -44.12 -42.10
N ALA A 2 -1.43 -44.30 -41.02
CA ALA A 2 -1.91 -45.45 -40.28
C ALA A 2 -3.22 -44.98 -39.60
N SER A 3 -4.24 -45.82 -39.58
CA SER A 3 -5.45 -45.60 -38.78
C SER A 3 -5.14 -45.89 -37.32
N ALA A 4 -5.49 -44.98 -36.41
CA ALA A 4 -5.52 -45.25 -34.98
C ALA A 4 -6.98 -45.28 -34.52
N ALA A 5 -7.48 -46.48 -34.26
CA ALA A 5 -8.80 -46.71 -33.67
C ALA A 5 -8.83 -46.14 -32.24
N ILE A 6 -9.80 -45.26 -31.96
CA ILE A 6 -10.07 -44.80 -30.60
C ILE A 6 -10.80 -45.95 -29.89
N ALA A 7 -10.04 -46.72 -29.12
CA ALA A 7 -10.59 -47.70 -28.20
C ALA A 7 -11.34 -46.94 -27.08
N ALA A 8 -12.67 -46.90 -27.17
CA ALA A 8 -13.52 -46.48 -26.06
C ALA A 8 -13.52 -47.61 -25.02
N SER A 9 -12.54 -47.60 -24.11
CA SER A 9 -12.53 -48.46 -22.93
C SER A 9 -13.67 -48.06 -21.98
N PRO A 10 -14.40 -49.00 -21.35
CA PRO A 10 -15.38 -48.70 -20.32
C PRO A 10 -14.66 -48.38 -19.00
N CYS A 11 -13.82 -47.35 -18.99
CA CYS A 11 -13.02 -46.98 -17.83
C CYS A 11 -13.78 -45.96 -16.98
N ALA A 12 -14.69 -46.53 -16.21
CA ALA A 12 -15.24 -46.10 -14.95
C ALA A 12 -15.82 -44.67 -14.88
N PRO A 13 -17.15 -44.53 -14.63
CA PRO A 13 -17.77 -43.23 -14.31
C PRO A 13 -17.14 -42.56 -13.08
N ARG A 14 -16.35 -43.32 -12.29
CA ARG A 14 -15.55 -42.85 -11.16
C ARG A 14 -14.39 -41.95 -11.60
N PHE A 15 -13.71 -42.25 -12.70
CA PHE A 15 -12.61 -41.41 -13.21
C PHE A 15 -13.14 -40.10 -13.80
N LEU A 16 -14.28 -40.16 -14.51
CA LEU A 16 -15.00 -38.99 -15.01
C LEU A 16 -15.48 -38.07 -13.87
N ARG A 17 -16.05 -38.64 -12.81
CA ARG A 17 -16.43 -37.88 -11.61
C ARG A 17 -15.23 -37.26 -10.91
N ALA A 18 -14.13 -37.99 -10.78
CA ALA A 18 -12.90 -37.46 -10.17
C ALA A 18 -12.32 -36.29 -10.99
N ALA A 19 -12.28 -36.42 -12.31
CA ALA A 19 -11.84 -35.36 -13.21
C ALA A 19 -12.73 -34.11 -13.13
N LEU A 20 -14.04 -34.28 -13.08
CA LEU A 20 -15.00 -33.18 -12.95
C LEU A 20 -14.88 -32.47 -11.59
N LEU A 21 -14.69 -33.22 -10.49
CA LEU A 21 -14.44 -32.65 -9.17
C LEU A 21 -13.13 -31.85 -9.13
N LEU A 22 -12.06 -32.36 -9.76
CA LEU A 22 -10.79 -31.66 -9.87
C LEU A 22 -10.94 -30.33 -10.62
N LEU A 23 -11.68 -30.33 -11.73
CA LEU A 23 -11.98 -29.13 -12.52
C LEU A 23 -12.77 -28.09 -11.72
N LEU A 24 -13.78 -28.51 -10.96
CA LEU A 24 -14.56 -27.62 -10.08
C LEU A 24 -13.71 -27.02 -8.96
N LEU A 25 -12.81 -27.81 -8.36
CA LEU A 25 -11.86 -27.34 -7.34
C LEU A 25 -10.88 -26.31 -7.90
N VAL A 26 -10.37 -26.51 -9.12
CA VAL A 26 -9.50 -25.53 -9.79
C VAL A 26 -10.27 -24.26 -10.14
N ALA A 27 -11.53 -24.36 -10.58
CA ALA A 27 -12.37 -23.20 -10.88
C ALA A 27 -12.72 -22.40 -9.62
N ALA A 28 -13.06 -23.07 -8.51
CA ALA A 28 -13.34 -22.44 -7.22
C ALA A 28 -12.07 -21.92 -6.51
N GLY A 29 -10.91 -22.53 -6.79
CA GLY A 29 -9.60 -22.13 -6.30
C GLY A 29 -9.05 -20.86 -6.95
N ARG A 30 -9.65 -20.38 -8.06
CA ARG A 30 -9.44 -19.02 -8.57
C ARG A 30 -10.19 -18.04 -7.68
N ARG A 31 -9.78 -17.98 -6.41
CA ARG A 31 -10.17 -16.89 -5.54
C ARG A 31 -9.69 -15.61 -6.19
N THR A 32 -10.65 -14.75 -6.51
CA THR A 32 -10.48 -13.37 -6.93
C THR A 32 -9.32 -12.77 -6.16
N ALA A 33 -8.32 -12.27 -6.90
CA ALA A 33 -7.26 -11.44 -6.36
C ALA A 33 -7.89 -10.54 -5.30
N GLY A 34 -7.41 -10.68 -4.06
CA GLY A 34 -7.96 -9.93 -2.93
C GLY A 34 -8.06 -8.47 -3.36
N ALA A 35 -9.29 -7.96 -3.45
CA ALA A 35 -9.47 -6.52 -3.39
C ALA A 35 -8.74 -6.11 -2.10
N PRO A 36 -7.84 -5.12 -2.14
CA PRO A 36 -7.29 -4.60 -0.90
C PRO A 36 -8.51 -4.14 -0.13
N VAL A 37 -8.84 -4.87 0.93
CA VAL A 37 -9.84 -4.46 1.91
C VAL A 37 -9.33 -3.09 2.32
N GLY A 38 -10.01 -2.05 1.84
CA GLY A 38 -9.57 -0.68 1.98
C GLY A 38 -9.20 -0.50 3.43
N GLY A 39 -7.90 -0.36 3.71
CA GLY A 39 -7.46 0.12 5.00
C GLY A 39 -8.28 1.39 5.20
N GLU A 40 -9.03 1.43 6.31
CA GLU A 40 -9.84 2.58 6.69
C GLU A 40 -9.13 3.86 6.27
N LEU A 41 -9.87 4.83 5.72
CA LEU A 41 -9.41 6.15 5.25
C LEU A 41 -8.70 6.95 6.36
N ARG A 42 -7.59 6.42 6.86
CA ARG A 42 -6.89 6.85 8.06
C ARG A 42 -5.56 7.39 7.59
N CYS A 43 -5.44 8.69 7.78
CA CYS A 43 -4.20 9.43 7.67
C CYS A 43 -3.13 8.82 8.60
N GLN A 44 -1.85 8.90 8.20
CA GLN A 44 -0.73 8.46 9.05
C GLN A 44 -0.67 9.26 10.35
N CYS A 45 -1.11 10.52 10.30
CA CYS A 45 -1.08 11.47 11.39
C CYS A 45 -2.44 11.56 12.09
N LEU A 46 -2.54 11.03 13.31
CA LEU A 46 -3.70 11.20 14.19
C LEU A 46 -3.62 12.49 15.04
N GLN A 47 -2.41 12.93 15.35
CA GLN A 47 -2.16 14.12 16.15
C GLN A 47 -0.98 14.90 15.60
N THR A 48 -1.08 16.22 15.62
CA THR A 48 0.01 17.12 15.22
C THR A 48 0.63 17.77 16.44
N VAL A 49 1.96 17.84 16.47
CA VAL A 49 2.70 18.57 17.50
C VAL A 49 2.99 20.00 17.05
N GLN A 50 3.09 20.91 18.02
CA GLN A 50 3.45 22.30 17.80
C GLN A 50 4.77 22.62 18.53
N GLY A 51 5.44 23.71 18.14
CA GLY A 51 6.63 24.21 18.85
C GLY A 51 7.95 23.50 18.53
N ILE A 52 8.02 22.70 17.46
CA ILE A 52 9.27 22.08 17.03
C ILE A 52 10.19 23.13 16.38
N HIS A 53 11.42 23.24 16.88
CA HIS A 53 12.46 24.08 16.27
C HIS A 53 13.14 23.36 15.09
N LEU A 54 13.38 24.10 14.00
CA LEU A 54 14.07 23.60 12.80
C LEU A 54 15.41 22.91 13.09
N LYS A 55 16.15 23.36 14.12
CA LYS A 55 17.44 22.78 14.51
C LYS A 55 17.36 21.30 14.91
N ASN A 56 16.19 20.86 15.36
CA ASN A 56 15.93 19.49 15.81
C ASN A 56 15.42 18.60 14.68
N ILE A 57 15.02 19.17 13.54
CA ILE A 57 14.52 18.42 12.39
C ILE A 57 15.70 17.94 11.55
N GLN A 58 15.75 16.64 11.31
CA GLN A 58 16.72 15.99 10.43
C GLN A 58 16.18 15.91 9.01
N ASN A 59 14.95 15.41 8.85
CA ASN A 59 14.30 15.21 7.56
C ASN A 59 12.83 15.63 7.58
N LEU A 60 12.27 15.95 6.41
CA LEU A 60 10.85 16.24 6.22
C LEU A 60 10.30 15.37 5.10
N LYS A 61 9.11 14.80 5.33
CA LYS A 61 8.30 14.11 4.35
C LYS A 61 6.96 14.82 4.25
N VAL A 62 6.59 15.23 3.04
CA VAL A 62 5.29 15.83 2.74
C VAL A 62 4.50 14.85 1.90
N THR A 63 3.36 14.40 2.43
CA THR A 63 2.43 13.50 1.73
C THR A 63 1.27 14.33 1.22
N SER A 64 1.03 14.30 -0.08
CA SER A 64 -0.12 14.96 -0.68
C SER A 64 -1.41 14.17 -0.42
N PRO A 65 -2.59 14.83 -0.45
CA PRO A 65 -3.88 14.15 -0.40
C PRO A 65 -3.98 13.02 -1.42
N GLY A 66 -4.54 11.89 -1.01
CA GLY A 66 -4.72 10.70 -1.83
C GLY A 66 -6.01 9.96 -1.51
N PRO A 67 -6.27 8.82 -2.18
CA PRO A 67 -7.52 8.06 -2.01
C PRO A 67 -7.71 7.47 -0.60
N HIS A 68 -6.64 7.41 0.21
CA HIS A 68 -6.65 6.89 1.57
C HIS A 68 -6.65 7.97 2.66
N CYS A 69 -6.35 9.23 2.31
CA CYS A 69 -6.36 10.38 3.22
C CYS A 69 -6.47 11.66 2.38
N ASP A 70 -7.52 12.44 2.61
CA ASP A 70 -7.84 13.67 1.87
C ASP A 70 -7.06 14.91 2.36
N GLN A 71 -6.28 14.75 3.42
CA GLN A 71 -5.49 15.82 4.03
C GLN A 71 -4.02 15.74 3.62
N THR A 72 -3.38 16.91 3.49
CA THR A 72 -1.92 16.98 3.34
C THR A 72 -1.28 16.64 4.68
N GLU A 73 -0.33 15.72 4.69
CA GLU A 73 0.40 15.35 5.91
C GLU A 73 1.85 15.82 5.83
N VAL A 74 2.37 16.38 6.93
CA VAL A 74 3.77 16.77 7.04
C VAL A 74 4.37 15.99 8.21
N ILE A 75 5.28 15.07 7.89
CA ILE A 75 5.95 14.22 8.87
C ILE A 75 7.40 14.67 8.96
N ALA A 76 7.84 15.03 10.16
CA ALA A 76 9.20 15.44 10.45
C ALA A 76 9.93 14.34 11.20
N THR A 77 11.08 13.93 10.68
CA THR A 77 12.02 13.07 11.42
C THR A 77 12.97 13.99 12.18
N LEU A 78 12.96 13.88 13.50
CA LEU A 78 13.83 14.63 14.40
C LEU A 78 15.21 13.95 14.49
N LYS A 79 16.22 14.71 14.90
CA LYS A 79 17.60 14.22 15.07
C LYS A 79 17.76 13.10 16.10
N ASN A 80 16.82 13.00 17.04
CA ASN A 80 16.75 11.89 18.00
C ASN A 80 16.13 10.61 17.39
N GLY A 81 15.79 10.62 16.09
CA GLY A 81 15.15 9.51 15.39
C GLY A 81 13.63 9.45 15.53
N GLN A 82 13.02 10.37 16.29
CA GLN A 82 11.58 10.40 16.50
C GLN A 82 10.87 11.00 15.27
N GLU A 83 9.80 10.35 14.83
CA GLU A 83 8.91 10.89 13.80
C GLU A 83 7.73 11.60 14.46
N VAL A 84 7.48 12.82 14.03
CA VAL A 84 6.38 13.65 14.53
C VAL A 84 5.59 14.27 13.39
N CYS A 85 4.28 14.31 13.53
CA CYS A 85 3.40 14.96 12.58
C CYS A 85 3.28 16.46 12.88
N LEU A 86 3.38 17.29 11.84
CA LEU A 86 3.28 18.74 11.91
C LEU A 86 2.01 19.21 11.20
N ASN A 87 1.40 20.28 11.69
CA ASN A 87 0.20 20.85 11.06
C ASN A 87 0.57 21.64 9.78
N PRO A 88 0.12 21.23 8.59
CA PRO A 88 0.43 21.92 7.32
C PRO A 88 -0.13 23.35 7.25
N ALA A 89 -1.21 23.64 7.99
CA ALA A 89 -1.83 24.96 8.02
C ALA A 89 -1.03 25.96 8.88
N ALA A 90 -0.15 25.49 9.77
CA ALA A 90 0.59 26.34 10.67
C ALA A 90 1.68 27.16 9.93
N PRO A 91 1.76 28.50 10.12
CA PRO A 91 2.74 29.35 9.43
C PRO A 91 4.20 28.94 9.71
N MET A 92 4.47 28.45 10.92
CA MET A 92 5.79 27.95 11.33
C MET A 92 6.24 26.74 10.49
N VAL A 93 5.30 25.85 10.13
CA VAL A 93 5.59 24.63 9.36
C VAL A 93 5.95 24.97 7.91
N LYS A 94 5.27 25.95 7.31
CA LYS A 94 5.63 26.47 5.97
C LYS A 94 7.08 27.00 5.94
N LYS A 95 7.46 27.81 6.93
CA LYS A 95 8.84 28.33 7.07
C LYS A 95 9.87 27.21 7.27
N ILE A 96 9.50 26.15 7.98
CA ILE A 96 10.36 24.98 8.19
C ILE A 96 10.61 24.28 6.85
N ILE A 97 9.56 24.05 6.05
CA ILE A 97 9.65 23.42 4.73
C ILE A 97 10.55 24.26 3.81
N GLU A 98 10.30 25.56 3.69
CA GLU A 98 11.11 26.48 2.87
C GLU A 98 12.60 26.45 3.26
N LYS A 99 12.90 26.52 4.56
CA LYS A 99 14.29 26.47 5.03
C LYS A 99 14.95 25.11 4.77
N MET A 100 14.22 24.01 4.86
CA MET A 100 14.77 22.68 4.56
C MET A 100 15.07 22.50 3.08
N LEU A 101 14.19 23.00 2.19
CA LEU A 101 14.43 23.01 0.74
C LEU A 101 15.68 23.83 0.41
N ASN A 102 15.80 25.04 0.97
CA ASN A 102 16.99 25.89 0.75
C ASN A 102 18.28 25.26 1.29
N LYS A 103 18.22 24.58 2.45
CA LYS A 103 19.38 23.87 3.02
C LYS A 103 19.84 22.71 2.12
N SER A 104 18.89 22.01 1.49
CA SER A 104 19.21 20.89 0.59
C SER A 104 19.80 21.31 -0.74
N SER A 105 19.50 22.52 -1.23
CA SER A 105 20.10 23.05 -2.47
C SER A 105 21.50 23.65 -2.28
N ALA A 106 21.90 23.94 -1.05
CA ALA A 106 23.20 24.54 -0.73
C ALA A 106 24.28 23.51 -0.34
N ASN A 107 24.01 22.21 -0.49
CA ASN A 107 24.91 21.12 -0.12
C ASN A 107 25.11 20.11 -1.25
#